data_AF-A4CP64-F1
#
_entry.id   AF-A4CP64-F1
#
_cell.length_a   1.000
_cell.length_b   1.000
_cell.length_c   1.000
_cell.angle_alpha   90.00
_cell.angle_beta   90.00
_cell.angle_gamma   90.00
#
_symmetry.space_group_name_H-M   'P 1'
#
loop_
_entity.id
_entity.type
_entity.pdbx_description
1 polymer ?
#
loop_
_entity_poly.entity_id
_entity_poly.type
_entity_poly.pdbx_seq_one_letter_code
_entity_poly.pdbx_strand_id
1 'polypeptide(L)'
;MSYSKYDRLEKNRRGEWEKVRTVTITEENAEVLNMDSKRTGIKYEPVETKKEEFNVKTAKLDDLKAYAEENSIDLGEATKKDDVKAIVSEWIESNR
;
A
#
# COMPACT_ATOMS: atom_id res chain seq x y z
N MET A 1 -7.22 -16.45 3.72
CA MET A 1 -5.88 -16.01 4.15
C MET A 1 -5.31 -15.13 3.06
N SER A 2 -5.15 -13.83 3.33
CA SER A 2 -4.56 -12.88 2.38
C SER A 2 -3.05 -12.90 2.54
N TYR A 3 -2.33 -13.01 1.42
CA TYR A 3 -0.88 -12.98 1.41
C TYR A 3 -0.40 -11.59 1.04
N SER A 4 0.54 -11.06 1.82
CA SER A 4 1.14 -9.74 1.62
C SER A 4 2.63 -9.87 1.38
N LYS A 5 3.22 -8.84 0.77
CA LYS A 5 4.67 -8.80 0.56
C LYS A 5 5.35 -8.29 1.83
N TYR A 6 6.39 -9.01 2.27
CA TYR A 6 7.22 -8.65 3.41
C TYR A 6 8.69 -8.65 2.99
N ASP A 7 9.45 -7.66 3.42
CA ASP A 7 10.90 -7.70 3.33
C ASP A 7 11.45 -8.57 4.46
N ARG A 8 12.17 -9.63 4.09
CA ARG A 8 12.96 -10.45 5.00
C ARG A 8 14.28 -9.75 5.22
N LEU A 9 14.53 -9.34 6.46
CA LEU A 9 15.78 -8.75 6.90
C LEU A 9 16.51 -9.72 7.83
N GLU A 10 17.83 -9.77 7.69
CA GLU A 10 18.68 -10.62 8.51
C GLU A 10 19.76 -9.80 9.20
N LYS A 11 20.15 -10.21 10.40
CA LYS A 11 21.15 -9.51 11.20
C LYS A 11 22.55 -9.86 10.71
N ASN A 12 23.29 -8.87 10.21
CA ASN A 12 24.64 -9.05 9.70
C ASN A 12 25.68 -9.23 10.84
N ARG A 13 26.95 -9.44 10.50
CA ARG A 13 28.05 -9.59 11.48
C ARG A 13 28.25 -8.37 12.39
N ARG A 14 27.79 -7.19 11.98
CA ARG A 14 27.84 -5.94 12.75
C ARG A 14 26.62 -5.75 13.66
N GLY A 15 25.66 -6.65 13.58
CA GLY A 15 24.42 -6.56 14.33
C GLY A 15 23.35 -5.67 13.69
N GLU A 16 23.55 -5.25 12.45
CA GLU A 16 22.62 -4.40 11.70
C GLU A 16 21.67 -5.26 10.87
N TRP A 17 20.45 -4.79 10.65
CA TRP A 17 19.46 -5.49 9.84
C TRP A 17 19.64 -5.14 8.36
N GLU A 18 19.85 -6.15 7.54
CA GLU A 18 20.02 -5.99 6.09
C GLU A 18 18.90 -6.74 5.35
N LYS A 19 18.28 -6.08 4.38
CA LYS A 19 17.26 -6.71 3.53
C LYS A 19 17.91 -7.77 2.65
N VAL A 20 17.48 -9.01 2.82
CA VAL A 20 17.96 -10.15 2.02
C VAL A 20 17.08 -10.37 0.81
N ARG A 21 15.75 -10.34 0.98
CA ARG A 21 14.78 -10.52 -0.10
C ARG A 21 13.39 -10.08 0.30
N THR A 22 12.51 -9.93 -0.68
CA THR A 22 11.06 -9.83 -0.44
C THR A 22 10.43 -11.22 -0.53
N VAL A 23 9.54 -11.54 0.40
CA VAL A 23 8.77 -12.78 0.45
C VAL A 23 7.27 -12.48 0.47
N THR A 24 6.46 -13.43 0.07
CA THR A 24 5.00 -13.35 0.13
C THR A 24 4.53 -14.29 1.24
N ILE A 25 4.06 -13.73 2.35
CA ILE A 25 3.58 -14.47 3.52
C ILE A 25 2.31 -13.81 4.06
N THR A 26 1.52 -14.54 4.84
CA THR A 26 0.38 -13.96 5.55
C THR A 26 0.88 -13.10 6.72
N GLU A 27 0.05 -12.15 7.15
CA GLU A 27 0.36 -11.30 8.32
C GLU A 27 0.61 -12.15 9.58
N GLU A 28 -0.28 -13.10 9.86
CA GLU A 28 -0.14 -14.05 10.98
C GLU A 28 1.21 -14.80 10.95
N ASN A 29 1.64 -15.26 9.76
CA ASN A 29 2.94 -15.93 9.63
C ASN A 29 4.10 -14.95 9.87
N ALA A 30 4.00 -13.71 9.39
CA ALA A 30 5.01 -12.68 9.62
C ALA A 30 5.15 -12.38 11.13
N GLU A 31 4.03 -12.26 11.84
CA GLU A 31 4.00 -12.05 13.29
C GLU A 31 4.66 -13.21 14.04
N VAL A 32 4.23 -14.45 13.77
CA VAL A 32 4.80 -15.65 14.40
C VAL A 32 6.31 -15.76 14.15
N LEU A 33 6.77 -15.49 12.93
CA LEU A 33 8.19 -15.52 12.59
C LEU A 33 8.96 -14.39 13.28
N ASN A 34 8.36 -13.21 13.42
CA ASN A 34 8.96 -12.06 14.10
C ASN A 34 9.10 -12.23 15.61
N MET A 35 8.24 -13.04 16.25
CA MET A 35 8.37 -13.35 17.69
C MET A 35 9.73 -13.98 18.03
N ASP A 36 10.30 -14.76 17.10
CA ASP A 36 11.58 -15.43 17.29
C ASP A 36 12.78 -14.66 16.68
N SER A 37 12.56 -13.42 16.22
CA SER A 37 13.56 -12.61 15.50
C SER A 37 14.84 -12.35 16.30
N LYS A 38 14.73 -12.25 17.63
CA LYS A 38 15.90 -12.10 18.52
C LYS A 38 16.80 -13.34 18.54
N ARG A 39 16.22 -14.52 18.34
CA ARG A 39 16.94 -15.81 18.35
C ARG A 39 17.45 -16.18 16.95
N THR A 40 16.61 -16.02 15.93
CA THR A 40 16.97 -16.36 14.54
C THR A 40 17.83 -15.30 13.88
N GLY A 41 17.77 -14.05 14.34
CA GLY A 41 18.34 -12.92 13.63
C GLY A 41 17.64 -12.65 12.30
N ILE A 42 16.36 -13.01 12.17
CA ILE A 42 15.52 -12.79 10.99
C ILE A 42 14.29 -12.00 11.42
N LYS A 43 13.98 -10.92 10.69
CA LYS A 43 12.71 -10.19 10.84
C LYS A 43 12.03 -10.00 9.48
N TYR A 44 10.73 -9.81 9.51
CA TYR A 44 9.86 -9.58 8.37
C TYR A 44 9.16 -8.24 8.57
N GLU A 45 9.45 -7.27 7.71
CA GLU A 45 8.77 -5.98 7.73
C GLU A 45 7.79 -5.93 6.55
N PRO A 46 6.55 -5.45 6.74
CA PRO A 46 5.63 -5.32 5.63
C PRO A 46 6.30 -4.45 4.57
N VAL A 47 6.33 -4.92 3.33
CA VAL A 47 6.69 -4.03 2.23
C VAL A 47 5.58 -3.00 2.20
N GLU A 48 5.92 -1.76 2.51
CA GLU A 48 5.12 -0.64 2.06
C GLU A 48 5.13 -0.70 0.53
N THR A 49 4.21 -1.50 -0.03
CA THR A 49 3.57 -1.10 -1.26
C THR A 49 2.97 0.23 -0.88
N LYS A 50 3.72 1.31 -1.13
CA LYS A 50 3.12 2.62 -1.33
C LYS A 50 1.90 2.29 -2.17
N LYS A 51 0.70 2.40 -1.58
CA LYS A 51 -0.49 2.56 -2.39
C LYS A 51 -0.04 3.62 -3.37
N GLU A 52 0.14 3.28 -4.64
CA GLU A 52 0.47 4.29 -5.63
C GLU A 52 -0.58 5.36 -5.39
N GLU A 53 -0.14 6.52 -4.89
CA GLU A 53 -1.05 7.61 -4.57
C GLU A 53 -1.87 7.78 -5.82
N PHE A 54 -3.17 7.51 -5.71
CA PHE A 54 -4.01 7.31 -6.87
C PHE A 54 -3.84 8.54 -7.77
N ASN A 55 -3.20 8.32 -8.93
CA ASN A 55 -2.73 9.43 -9.72
C ASN A 55 -3.88 9.94 -10.58
N VAL A 56 -4.69 10.81 -9.99
CA VAL A 56 -5.81 11.50 -10.64
C VAL A 56 -5.41 12.13 -11.96
N LYS A 57 -4.15 12.58 -12.11
CA LYS A 57 -3.69 13.24 -13.34
C LYS A 57 -3.67 12.27 -14.53
N THR A 58 -3.29 11.01 -14.29
CA THR A 58 -3.13 9.97 -15.32
C THR A 58 -4.25 8.95 -15.36
N ALA A 59 -5.12 8.90 -14.34
CA ALA A 59 -6.24 7.98 -14.24
C ALA A 59 -7.23 8.11 -15.43
N LYS A 60 -7.86 6.99 -15.82
CA LYS A 60 -8.96 6.98 -16.79
C LYS A 60 -10.27 7.34 -16.09
N LEU A 61 -11.30 7.64 -16.88
CA LEU A 61 -12.62 7.98 -16.33
C LEU A 61 -13.19 6.84 -15.47
N ASP A 62 -13.06 5.59 -15.90
CA ASP A 62 -13.46 4.42 -15.10
C ASP A 62 -12.70 4.33 -13.77
N ASP A 63 -11.37 4.50 -13.79
CA ASP A 63 -10.56 4.46 -12.57
C ASP A 63 -10.96 5.58 -11.60
N LEU A 64 -11.25 6.79 -12.12
CA LEU A 64 -11.73 7.94 -11.32
C LEU A 64 -13.10 7.67 -10.69
N LYS A 65 -14.02 7.04 -11.42
CA LYS A 65 -15.34 6.67 -10.91
C LYS A 65 -15.26 5.56 -9.87
N ALA A 66 -14.44 4.54 -10.11
CA ALA A 66 -14.21 3.46 -9.16
C ALA A 66 -13.59 4.00 -7.86
N TYR A 67 -12.63 4.93 -7.97
CA TYR A 67 -12.06 5.59 -6.79
C TYR A 67 -13.10 6.41 -6.02
N ALA A 68 -13.95 7.15 -6.74
CA ALA A 68 -15.04 7.90 -6.14
C ALA A 68 -16.03 7.00 -5.40
N GLU A 69 -16.40 5.87 -6.00
CA GLU A 69 -17.29 4.89 -5.36
C GLU A 69 -16.65 4.24 -4.12
N GLU A 70 -15.38 3.82 -4.21
CA GLU A 70 -14.62 3.20 -3.11
C GLU A 70 -14.47 4.16 -1.91
N ASN A 71 -14.33 5.46 -2.17
CA ASN A 71 -14.14 6.49 -1.16
C ASN A 71 -15.43 7.26 -0.82
N SER A 72 -16.59 6.82 -1.34
CA SER A 72 -17.90 7.47 -1.14
C SER A 72 -17.90 8.97 -1.48
N ILE A 73 -17.19 9.35 -2.56
CA ILE A 73 -17.11 10.70 -3.10
C ILE A 73 -18.35 10.98 -3.94
N ASP A 74 -19.07 12.06 -3.62
CA ASP A 74 -20.20 12.51 -4.43
C ASP A 74 -19.71 13.17 -5.73
N LEU A 75 -20.06 12.56 -6.86
CA LEU A 75 -19.73 13.10 -8.19
C LEU A 75 -20.79 14.10 -8.71
N GLY A 76 -21.92 14.25 -8.01
CA GLY A 76 -23.03 15.09 -8.44
C GLY A 76 -23.46 14.80 -9.90
N GLU A 77 -23.54 15.85 -10.72
CA GLU A 77 -23.87 15.76 -12.15
C GLU A 77 -22.64 15.57 -13.07
N ALA A 78 -21.45 15.38 -12.49
CA ALA A 78 -20.21 15.25 -13.26
C ALA A 78 -20.17 13.91 -14.00
N THR A 79 -20.35 13.97 -15.32
CA THR A 79 -20.29 12.80 -16.21
C THR A 79 -19.06 12.79 -17.10
N LYS A 80 -18.40 13.94 -17.28
CA LYS A 80 -17.19 14.09 -18.11
C LYS A 80 -15.94 13.79 -17.30
N LYS A 81 -14.89 13.32 -17.99
CA LYS A 81 -13.61 12.99 -17.38
C LYS A 81 -13.01 14.16 -16.61
N ASP A 82 -12.97 15.35 -17.20
CA ASP A 82 -12.38 16.53 -16.55
C ASP A 82 -13.13 16.94 -15.28
N ASP A 83 -14.46 16.89 -15.29
CA ASP A 83 -15.28 17.24 -14.12
C ASP A 83 -15.10 16.23 -12.98
N VAL A 84 -15.19 14.92 -13.29
CA VAL A 84 -14.95 13.85 -12.30
C VAL A 84 -13.52 13.92 -11.75
N LYS A 85 -12.55 14.21 -12.64
CA LYS A 85 -11.15 14.36 -12.26
C LYS A 85 -10.94 15.51 -11.28
N ALA A 86 -11.60 16.66 -11.48
CA ALA A 86 -11.50 17.81 -10.59
C ALA A 86 -12.02 17.47 -9.19
N ILE A 87 -13.20 16.84 -9.09
CA ILE A 87 -13.82 16.44 -7.82
C ILE A 87 -12.92 15.45 -7.07
N VAL A 88 -12.44 14.41 -7.76
CA VAL A 88 -11.58 13.40 -7.14
C VAL A 88 -10.22 14.00 -6.74
N SER A 89 -9.65 14.92 -7.53
CA SER A 89 -8.42 15.65 -7.18
C SER A 89 -8.62 16.46 -5.90
N GLU A 90 -9.69 17.24 -5.84
CA GLU A 90 -9.99 18.13 -4.71
C GLU A 90 -10.21 17.32 -3.42
N TRP A 91 -10.91 16.18 -3.52
CA TRP A 91 -11.09 15.28 -2.39
C TRP A 91 -9.76 14.70 -1.90
N ILE A 92 -8.87 14.27 -2.81
CA ILE A 92 -7.55 13.75 -2.44
C ILE A 92 -6.70 14.84 -1.79
N GLU A 93 -6.70 16.06 -2.33
CA GLU A 93 -5.97 17.19 -1.74
C GLU A 93 -6.53 17.59 -0.37
N SER A 94 -7.84 17.45 -0.15
CA SER A 94 -8.49 17.76 1.13
C SER A 94 -8.33 16.67 2.20
N ASN A 95 -7.99 15.43 1.82
CA ASN A 95 -7.84 14.29 2.74
C ASN A 95 -6.37 13.83 2.89
N ARG A 96 -5.42 14.63 2.39
CA ARG A 96 -3.98 14.39 2.51
C ARG A 96 -3.37 15.18 3.66
#